data_AF-A0A9P7EU74-F1
#
_entry.id   AF-A0A9P7EU74-F1
#
_cell.length_a   1.000
_cell.length_b   1.000
_cell.length_c   1.000
_cell.angle_alpha   90.00
_cell.angle_beta   90.00
_cell.angle_gamma   90.00
#
_symmetry.space_group_name_H-M   'P 1'
#
loop_
_entity.id
_entity.type
_entity.pdbx_description
1 polymer ?
#
loop_
_entity_poly.entity_id
_entity_poly.type
_entity_poly.pdbx_seq_one_letter_code
_entity_poly.pdbx_strand_id
1 'polypeptide(L)'
;MHLAGNLSDLLLSLWCGTMDCSTTDDIGTWDWAVLRDDDTWRAHRDAVEKAGLYLPGSFHRKPCNIAEKLNTSYKTWEFQVYMFGLAPALLYGTLPEKYWTNYCKLIPGFQLMCQHQITSQDIADAYQLLCTWEHEFELLYYQLKEDRLQMVCPCIHQTSHLVSETIQKGPPICYAQWTMEHTIGNLGQEICQPSQPYANLSQEGVQRCRVNTLLSAMPELDDPPKGLPPGAVDLGDGYILLRKQDRYLLFPAVGDVAEAIQDFLGHGRILPCIKRWARLLLPNGQVACSAWRETLKSLEQTRMSRNVKFKHKGQYRFGEVLYFTRLAVEADADHDDDWQFADVAVIRMYSLPDDDLLRLSSHTVASCTHLDTISIVDVKQIISVVAMVPHRPTLPSGVTEDRFFMVEKPGLDVSNLGVPYGHGAGEDNDDNDIDNEGIE
;
A
#
# COMPACT_ATOMS: atom_id res chain seq x y z
N MET A 1 13.66 7.07 -0.32
CA MET A 1 12.96 8.23 0.28
C MET A 1 13.00 9.43 -0.66
N HIS A 2 14.15 10.08 -0.86
CA HIS A 2 14.26 11.31 -1.64
C HIS A 2 13.77 11.17 -3.09
N LEU A 3 14.07 10.06 -3.76
CA LEU A 3 13.58 9.81 -5.12
C LEU A 3 12.05 9.88 -5.20
N ALA A 4 11.34 9.25 -4.26
CA ALA A 4 9.87 9.32 -4.21
C ALA A 4 9.37 10.75 -3.99
N GLY A 5 10.05 11.53 -3.15
CA GLY A 5 9.75 12.96 -2.95
C GLY A 5 9.95 13.77 -4.23
N ASN A 6 11.13 13.64 -4.85
CA ASN A 6 11.47 14.36 -6.08
C ASN A 6 10.54 14.02 -7.26
N LEU A 7 10.14 12.75 -7.39
CA LEU A 7 9.13 12.33 -8.38
C LEU A 7 7.78 12.96 -8.08
N SER A 8 7.40 13.00 -6.80
CA SER A 8 6.13 13.60 -6.37
C SER A 8 6.06 15.09 -6.68
N ASP A 9 7.12 15.83 -6.34
CA ASP A 9 7.24 17.25 -6.59
C ASP A 9 7.24 17.58 -8.08
N LEU A 10 7.98 16.81 -8.89
CA LEU A 10 8.00 16.95 -10.34
C LEU A 10 6.61 16.76 -10.96
N LEU A 11 5.96 15.63 -10.69
CA LEU A 11 4.67 15.29 -11.29
C LEU A 11 3.57 16.26 -10.85
N LEU A 12 3.56 16.66 -9.58
CA LEU A 12 2.65 17.70 -9.10
C LEU A 12 2.90 19.04 -9.80
N SER A 13 4.17 19.43 -9.99
CA SER A 13 4.49 20.68 -10.67
C SER A 13 4.05 20.67 -12.13
N LEU A 14 4.12 19.52 -12.80
CA LEU A 14 3.60 19.32 -14.15
C LEU A 14 2.07 19.44 -14.18
N TRP A 15 1.37 18.69 -13.33
CA TRP A 15 -0.10 18.67 -13.34
C TRP A 15 -0.73 19.97 -12.87
N CYS A 16 -0.08 20.71 -11.98
CA CYS A 16 -0.51 22.05 -11.57
C CYS A 16 -0.04 23.14 -12.54
N GLY A 17 0.84 22.85 -13.49
CA GLY A 17 1.42 23.83 -14.41
C GLY A 17 2.26 24.90 -13.70
N THR A 18 2.97 24.53 -12.63
CA THR A 18 3.78 25.44 -11.81
C THR A 18 5.28 25.35 -12.11
N MET A 19 5.68 24.50 -13.05
CA MET A 19 7.07 24.45 -13.51
C MET A 19 7.45 25.72 -14.26
N ASP A 20 8.72 26.11 -14.16
CA ASP A 20 9.27 27.22 -14.93
C ASP A 20 9.12 26.94 -16.43
N CYS A 21 8.47 27.87 -17.12
CA CYS A 21 8.23 27.81 -18.56
C CYS A 21 9.27 28.68 -19.28
N SER A 22 9.93 28.11 -20.28
CA SER A 22 10.78 28.87 -21.19
C SER A 22 9.96 29.94 -21.92
N THR A 23 10.61 31.01 -22.36
CA THR A 23 9.95 32.08 -23.13
C THR A 23 9.41 31.60 -24.48
N THR A 24 9.86 30.45 -24.99
CA THR A 24 9.43 29.86 -26.26
C THR A 24 8.37 28.76 -26.10
N ASP A 25 8.09 28.34 -24.88
CA ASP A 25 7.01 27.39 -24.56
C ASP A 25 5.81 28.14 -23.96
N ASP A 26 4.66 27.48 -23.91
CA ASP A 26 3.45 28.04 -23.33
C ASP A 26 2.74 26.99 -22.46
N ILE A 27 2.56 27.29 -21.18
CA ILE A 27 1.82 26.48 -20.21
C ILE A 27 0.37 26.25 -20.69
N GLY A 28 -0.20 27.18 -21.47
CA GLY A 28 -1.51 27.00 -22.11
C GLY A 28 -1.58 25.80 -23.07
N THR A 29 -0.44 25.31 -23.56
CA THR A 29 -0.35 24.13 -24.43
C THR A 29 -0.17 22.81 -23.68
N TRP A 30 -0.01 22.85 -22.35
CA TRP A 30 0.21 21.68 -21.52
C TRP A 30 -1.14 21.03 -21.18
N ASP A 31 -1.60 20.10 -22.01
CA ASP A 31 -2.86 19.36 -21.81
C ASP A 31 -2.83 18.43 -20.57
N TRP A 32 -1.65 18.17 -20.01
CA TRP A 32 -1.48 17.48 -18.72
C TRP A 32 -1.64 18.37 -17.49
N ALA A 33 -1.65 19.71 -17.64
CA ALA A 33 -1.76 20.66 -16.53
C ALA A 33 -3.20 20.78 -16.00
N VAL A 34 -3.84 19.63 -15.73
CA VAL A 34 -5.26 19.51 -15.37
C VAL A 34 -5.62 20.04 -13.99
N LEU A 35 -4.63 20.21 -13.12
CA LEU A 35 -4.79 20.75 -11.78
C LEU A 35 -4.40 22.23 -11.69
N ARG A 36 -4.21 22.90 -12.84
CA ARG A 36 -3.94 24.34 -12.89
C ARG A 36 -5.17 25.16 -12.49
N ASP A 37 -6.36 24.66 -12.79
CA ASP A 37 -7.62 25.28 -12.41
C ASP A 37 -7.86 25.15 -10.89
N ASP A 38 -8.18 26.28 -10.24
CA ASP A 38 -8.29 26.37 -8.78
C ASP A 38 -9.40 25.47 -8.21
N ASP A 39 -10.52 25.35 -8.94
CA ASP A 39 -11.66 24.54 -8.52
C ASP A 39 -11.36 23.06 -8.66
N THR A 40 -10.76 22.65 -9.78
CA THR A 40 -10.31 21.27 -10.02
C THR A 40 -9.25 20.86 -9.00
N TRP A 41 -8.28 21.73 -8.73
CA TRP A 41 -7.26 21.50 -7.71
C TRP A 41 -7.87 21.42 -6.30
N ARG A 42 -8.86 22.26 -5.98
CA ARG A 42 -9.58 22.17 -4.69
C ARG A 42 -10.34 20.85 -4.57
N ALA A 43 -11.07 20.45 -5.59
CA ALA A 43 -11.81 19.19 -5.61
C ALA A 43 -10.89 17.98 -5.41
N HIS A 44 -9.74 17.96 -6.10
CA HIS A 44 -8.74 16.90 -5.96
C HIS A 44 -8.17 16.84 -4.53
N ARG A 45 -7.82 17.99 -3.95
CA ARG A 45 -7.32 18.07 -2.57
C ARG A 45 -8.34 17.58 -1.54
N ASP A 46 -9.60 17.98 -1.69
CA ASP A 46 -10.68 17.52 -0.83
C ASP A 46 -10.90 16.01 -0.95
N ALA A 47 -10.74 15.44 -2.16
CA ALA A 47 -10.83 14.00 -2.38
C ALA A 47 -9.68 13.24 -1.67
N VAL A 48 -8.44 13.75 -1.73
CA VAL A 48 -7.29 13.20 -1.01
C VAL A 48 -7.52 13.21 0.51
N GLU A 49 -8.02 14.31 1.05
CA GLU A 49 -8.30 14.44 2.49
C GLU A 49 -9.38 13.46 2.95
N LYS A 50 -10.49 13.36 2.19
CA LYS A 50 -11.57 12.41 2.45
C LYS A 50 -11.09 10.96 2.37
N ALA A 51 -10.24 10.65 1.39
CA ALA A 51 -9.63 9.31 1.26
C ALA A 51 -8.77 8.95 2.49
N GLY A 52 -8.14 9.93 3.13
CA GLY A 52 -7.37 9.76 4.37
C GLY A 52 -8.15 9.16 5.54
N LEU A 53 -9.49 9.22 5.54
CA LEU A 53 -10.35 8.61 6.57
C LEU A 53 -10.40 7.08 6.45
N TYR A 54 -10.20 6.55 5.25
CA TYR A 54 -10.21 5.12 4.94
C TYR A 54 -8.82 4.47 5.08
N LEU A 55 -7.77 5.28 5.27
CA LEU A 55 -6.41 4.79 5.46
C LEU A 55 -6.20 4.26 6.90
N PRO A 56 -5.80 2.98 7.05
CA PRO A 56 -5.55 2.39 8.35
C PRO A 56 -4.49 3.12 9.17
N GLY A 57 -4.56 2.98 10.49
CA GLY A 57 -3.54 3.47 11.43
C GLY A 57 -2.11 3.06 11.07
N SER A 58 -1.96 1.85 10.51
CA SER A 58 -0.68 1.27 10.10
C SER A 58 0.01 2.03 8.96
N PHE A 59 -0.70 2.89 8.22
CA PHE A 59 -0.17 3.77 7.17
C PHE A 59 0.47 5.04 7.75
N HIS A 60 0.80 5.05 9.05
CA HIS A 60 1.40 6.18 9.77
C HIS A 60 0.53 7.44 9.73
N ARG A 61 0.89 8.52 9.01
CA ARG A 61 0.11 9.78 9.03
C ARG A 61 -0.95 9.80 7.93
N LYS A 62 -2.11 10.40 8.22
CA LYS A 62 -3.09 10.73 7.17
C LYS A 62 -2.47 11.80 6.26
N PRO A 63 -2.54 11.67 4.93
CA PRO A 63 -2.19 12.76 4.03
C PRO A 63 -2.98 14.01 4.42
N CYS A 64 -2.29 15.11 4.71
CA CYS A 64 -2.94 16.40 4.90
C CYS A 64 -3.41 16.95 3.54
N ASN A 65 -4.29 17.96 3.59
CA ASN A 65 -4.59 18.76 2.42
C ASN A 65 -3.28 19.33 1.83
N ILE A 66 -3.02 19.02 0.56
CA ILE A 66 -1.74 19.32 -0.10
C ILE A 66 -1.50 20.84 -0.16
N ALA A 67 -2.57 21.65 -0.25
CA ALA A 67 -2.48 23.12 -0.28
C ALA A 67 -1.84 23.74 0.96
N GLU A 68 -2.21 23.22 2.13
CA GLU A 68 -1.84 23.82 3.40
C GLU A 68 -0.35 23.63 3.69
N LYS A 69 0.32 22.73 2.96
CA LYS A 69 1.69 22.30 3.21
C LYS A 69 2.64 22.28 2.02
N LEU A 70 2.22 22.66 0.82
CA LEU A 70 3.16 22.91 -0.29
C LEU A 70 4.30 23.85 0.12
N ASN A 71 4.00 24.84 0.97
CA ASN A 71 4.98 25.81 1.50
C ASN A 71 5.53 25.45 2.91
N THR A 72 5.02 24.40 3.56
CA THR A 72 5.44 23.99 4.92
C THR A 72 5.60 22.47 5.02
N SER A 73 6.65 21.96 4.36
CA SER A 73 7.19 20.59 4.47
C SER A 73 6.15 19.46 4.58
N TYR A 74 5.53 19.14 3.45
CA TYR A 74 4.85 17.85 3.28
C TYR A 74 5.85 16.72 3.52
N LYS A 75 5.51 15.74 4.37
CA LYS A 75 6.48 14.68 4.71
C LYS A 75 6.61 13.71 3.54
N THR A 76 7.82 13.21 3.26
CA THR A 76 8.06 12.26 2.17
C THR A 76 7.16 11.02 2.25
N TRP A 77 6.82 10.57 3.46
CA TRP A 77 5.85 9.48 3.64
C TRP A 77 4.42 9.86 3.22
N GLU A 78 3.97 11.08 3.49
CA GLU A 78 2.65 11.57 3.05
C GLU A 78 2.61 11.61 1.51
N PHE A 79 3.70 12.05 0.86
CA PHE A 79 3.83 12.01 -0.59
C PHE A 79 3.79 10.59 -1.13
N GLN A 80 4.43 9.63 -0.46
CA GLN A 80 4.38 8.24 -0.89
C GLN A 80 2.95 7.67 -0.86
N VAL A 81 2.20 7.91 0.22
CA VAL A 81 0.82 7.45 0.32
C VAL A 81 -0.08 8.14 -0.71
N TYR A 82 0.12 9.44 -0.92
CA TYR A 82 -0.62 10.18 -1.94
C TYR A 82 -0.26 9.71 -3.35
N MET A 83 0.99 9.86 -3.78
CA MET A 83 1.43 9.61 -5.16
C MET A 83 1.49 8.14 -5.54
N PHE A 84 1.77 7.22 -4.62
CA PHE A 84 1.88 5.80 -4.97
C PHE A 84 0.70 4.97 -4.46
N GLY A 85 -0.33 5.62 -3.90
CA GLY A 85 -1.52 4.93 -3.39
C GLY A 85 -2.83 5.58 -3.83
N LEU A 86 -3.04 6.85 -3.51
CA LEU A 86 -4.33 7.53 -3.75
C LEU A 86 -4.46 8.13 -5.16
N ALA A 87 -3.42 8.84 -5.60
CA ALA A 87 -3.44 9.63 -6.82
C ALA A 87 -3.78 8.83 -8.10
N PRO A 88 -3.33 7.57 -8.30
CA PRO A 88 -3.71 6.81 -9.49
C PRO A 88 -5.23 6.65 -9.65
N ALA A 89 -5.96 6.36 -8.58
CA ALA A 89 -7.41 6.26 -8.63
C ALA A 89 -8.08 7.63 -8.71
N LEU A 90 -7.58 8.62 -7.96
CA LEU A 90 -8.18 9.97 -7.90
C LEU A 90 -7.99 10.79 -9.18
N LEU A 91 -6.90 10.56 -9.92
CA LEU A 91 -6.63 11.22 -11.20
C LEU A 91 -7.26 10.50 -12.39
N TYR A 92 -7.85 9.32 -12.20
CA TYR A 92 -8.53 8.60 -13.28
C TYR A 92 -9.76 9.38 -13.75
N GLY A 93 -9.82 9.68 -15.05
CA GLY A 93 -10.86 10.51 -15.65
C GLY A 93 -10.62 12.03 -15.53
N THR A 94 -9.65 12.45 -14.71
CA THR A 94 -9.22 13.87 -14.62
C THR A 94 -7.99 14.11 -15.48
N LEU A 95 -6.97 13.27 -15.33
CA LEU A 95 -5.76 13.31 -16.15
C LEU A 95 -6.04 12.62 -17.49
N PRO A 96 -5.64 13.19 -18.65
CA PRO A 96 -5.89 12.56 -19.93
C PRO A 96 -5.23 11.18 -19.99
N GLU A 97 -5.93 10.24 -20.63
CA GLU A 97 -5.62 8.81 -20.56
C GLU A 97 -4.15 8.50 -20.86
N LYS A 98 -3.55 9.11 -21.90
CA LYS A 98 -2.13 8.93 -22.26
C LYS A 98 -1.15 9.25 -21.13
N TYR A 99 -1.42 10.29 -20.34
CA TYR A 99 -0.57 10.67 -19.21
C TYR A 99 -0.83 9.79 -18.00
N TRP A 100 -2.09 9.40 -17.80
CA TRP A 100 -2.50 8.57 -16.70
C TRP A 100 -2.01 7.12 -16.83
N THR A 101 -2.09 6.51 -18.02
CA THR A 101 -1.58 5.17 -18.28
C THR A 101 -0.07 5.11 -18.13
N ASN A 102 0.65 6.13 -18.62
CA ASN A 102 2.08 6.28 -18.38
C ASN A 102 2.36 6.35 -16.87
N TYR A 103 1.72 7.27 -16.15
CA TYR A 103 1.86 7.41 -14.70
C TYR A 103 1.57 6.10 -13.93
N CYS A 104 0.58 5.33 -14.37
CA CYS A 104 0.27 4.03 -13.79
C CYS A 104 1.33 2.94 -14.03
N LYS A 105 2.32 3.13 -14.91
CA LYS A 105 3.48 2.22 -15.03
C LYS A 105 4.53 2.48 -13.94
N LEU A 106 4.71 3.76 -13.58
CA LEU A 106 5.65 4.15 -12.53
C LEU A 106 5.32 3.50 -11.18
N ILE A 107 4.03 3.45 -10.84
CA ILE A 107 3.57 3.01 -9.51
C ILE A 107 3.97 1.57 -9.18
N PRO A 108 3.55 0.54 -9.95
CA PRO A 108 3.91 -0.85 -9.69
C PRO A 108 5.42 -1.06 -9.81
N GLY A 109 6.09 -0.46 -10.80
CA GLY A 109 7.54 -0.57 -10.94
C GLY A 109 8.28 -0.07 -9.70
N PHE A 110 7.86 1.07 -9.15
CA PHE A 110 8.43 1.63 -7.92
C PHE A 110 8.07 0.79 -6.68
N GLN A 111 6.84 0.28 -6.59
CA GLN A 111 6.38 -0.54 -5.48
C GLN A 111 7.11 -1.89 -5.40
N LEU A 112 7.35 -2.56 -6.55
CA LEU A 112 8.15 -3.79 -6.62
C LEU A 112 9.56 -3.57 -6.06
N MET A 113 10.20 -2.46 -6.41
CA MET A 113 11.52 -2.09 -5.90
C MET A 113 11.51 -1.70 -4.40
N CYS A 114 10.35 -1.49 -3.80
CA CYS A 114 10.24 -1.19 -2.36
C CYS A 114 10.05 -2.44 -1.48
N GLN A 115 10.00 -3.65 -2.06
CA GLN A 115 9.76 -4.89 -1.30
C GLN A 115 10.99 -5.32 -0.49
N HIS A 116 10.75 -6.11 0.56
CA HIS A 116 11.83 -6.70 1.37
C HIS A 116 12.46 -7.90 0.65
N GLN A 117 11.64 -8.64 -0.08
CA GLN A 117 12.06 -9.77 -0.91
C GLN A 117 11.62 -9.46 -2.33
N ILE A 118 12.59 -9.41 -3.24
CA ILE A 118 12.37 -9.11 -4.66
C ILE A 118 12.81 -10.34 -5.44
N THR A 119 11.89 -10.95 -6.18
CA THR A 119 12.17 -12.12 -7.01
C THR A 119 12.78 -11.71 -8.35
N SER A 120 13.37 -12.65 -9.08
CA SER A 120 13.87 -12.39 -10.44
C SER A 120 12.76 -11.95 -11.41
N GLN A 121 11.53 -12.42 -11.20
CA GLN A 121 10.38 -11.97 -11.99
C GLN A 121 10.02 -10.52 -11.66
N ASP A 122 10.00 -10.16 -10.37
CA ASP A 122 9.73 -8.77 -9.95
C ASP A 122 10.76 -7.79 -10.52
N ILE A 123 12.02 -8.21 -10.62
CA ILE A 123 13.10 -7.45 -11.28
C ILE A 123 12.81 -7.22 -12.76
N ALA A 124 12.40 -8.26 -13.48
CA ALA A 124 12.08 -8.17 -14.91
C ALA A 124 10.86 -7.28 -15.17
N ASP A 125 9.80 -7.46 -14.37
CA ASP A 125 8.57 -6.68 -14.48
C ASP A 125 8.83 -5.21 -14.15
N ALA A 126 9.56 -4.92 -13.07
CA ALA A 126 9.92 -3.55 -12.70
C ALA A 126 10.81 -2.88 -13.75
N TYR A 127 11.75 -3.62 -14.35
CA TYR A 127 12.59 -3.08 -15.42
C TYR A 127 11.77 -2.63 -16.61
N GLN A 128 10.87 -3.49 -17.10
CA GLN A 128 9.98 -3.15 -18.21
C GLN A 128 9.11 -1.94 -17.87
N LEU A 129 8.45 -1.95 -16.70
CA LEU A 129 7.57 -0.86 -16.28
C LEU A 129 8.29 0.49 -16.19
N LEU A 130 9.46 0.52 -15.55
CA LEU A 130 10.19 1.77 -15.30
C LEU A 130 10.87 2.31 -16.57
N CYS A 131 11.44 1.45 -17.41
CA CYS A 131 12.02 1.88 -18.69
C CYS A 131 10.96 2.35 -19.68
N THR A 132 9.83 1.65 -19.79
CA THR A 132 8.70 2.10 -20.62
C THR A 132 8.14 3.41 -20.10
N TRP A 133 8.01 3.57 -18.78
CA TRP A 133 7.56 4.82 -18.17
C TRP A 133 8.48 6.00 -18.50
N GLU A 134 9.80 5.85 -18.33
CA GLU A 134 10.79 6.90 -18.65
C GLU A 134 10.69 7.31 -20.13
N HIS A 135 10.67 6.33 -21.03
CA HIS A 135 10.59 6.58 -22.47
C HIS A 135 9.28 7.29 -22.86
N GLU A 136 8.13 6.82 -22.39
CA GLU A 136 6.84 7.45 -22.65
C GLU A 136 6.76 8.84 -22.01
N PHE A 137 7.34 9.04 -20.83
CA PHE A 137 7.41 10.36 -20.20
C PHE A 137 8.12 11.36 -21.12
N GLU A 138 9.26 10.99 -21.71
CA GLU A 138 9.99 11.86 -22.63
C GLU A 138 9.16 12.20 -23.87
N LEU A 139 8.46 11.23 -24.44
CA LEU A 139 7.60 11.47 -25.60
C LEU A 139 6.38 12.34 -25.28
N LEU A 140 5.79 12.16 -24.10
CA LEU A 140 4.52 12.79 -23.73
C LEU A 140 4.68 14.21 -23.17
N TYR A 141 5.63 14.40 -22.24
CA TYR A 141 5.86 15.67 -21.54
C TYR A 141 6.95 16.50 -22.21
N TYR A 142 8.15 15.92 -22.36
CA TYR A 142 9.32 16.61 -22.93
C TYR A 142 9.16 16.87 -24.44
N GLN A 143 8.57 15.92 -25.18
CA GLN A 143 8.28 16.00 -26.62
C GLN A 143 9.51 16.29 -27.49
N LEU A 144 10.72 15.97 -27.00
CA LEU A 144 12.00 16.27 -27.66
C LEU A 144 12.19 17.76 -27.98
N LYS A 145 11.57 18.66 -27.20
CA LYS A 145 11.68 20.10 -27.38
C LYS A 145 12.73 20.68 -26.44
N GLU A 146 13.71 21.39 -26.98
CA GLU A 146 14.80 22.00 -26.21
C GLU A 146 14.28 22.89 -25.06
N ASP A 147 13.18 23.60 -25.28
CA ASP A 147 12.56 24.51 -24.32
C ASP A 147 11.74 23.84 -23.20
N ARG A 148 11.69 22.49 -23.21
CA ARG A 148 11.10 21.65 -22.16
C ARG A 148 12.12 20.78 -21.43
N LEU A 149 13.42 20.98 -21.69
CA LEU A 149 14.47 20.15 -21.10
C LEU A 149 14.41 20.11 -19.56
N GLN A 150 13.94 21.18 -18.91
CA GLN A 150 13.72 21.25 -17.46
C GLN A 150 12.75 20.18 -16.92
N MET A 151 11.88 19.62 -17.76
CA MET A 151 10.96 18.54 -17.36
C MET A 151 11.69 17.22 -17.14
N VAL A 152 12.85 17.01 -17.78
CA VAL A 152 13.66 15.79 -17.65
C VAL A 152 14.61 15.92 -16.45
N CYS A 153 14.02 15.95 -15.26
CA CYS A 153 14.79 16.05 -14.01
C CYS A 153 15.59 14.76 -13.73
N PRO A 154 16.71 14.83 -12.98
CA PRO A 154 17.52 13.65 -12.65
C PRO A 154 16.75 12.53 -11.94
N CYS A 155 15.66 12.85 -11.24
CA CYS A 155 14.80 11.85 -10.59
C CYS A 155 14.11 10.92 -11.60
N ILE A 156 13.86 11.35 -12.84
CA ILE A 156 13.31 10.49 -13.89
C ILE A 156 14.33 9.42 -14.24
N HIS A 157 15.53 9.84 -14.62
CA HIS A 157 16.60 8.93 -15.00
C HIS A 157 17.01 7.99 -13.86
N GLN A 158 16.98 8.48 -12.62
CA GLN A 158 17.28 7.65 -11.46
C GLN A 158 16.29 6.47 -11.31
N THR A 159 15.07 6.55 -11.84
CA THR A 159 14.12 5.44 -11.75
C THR A 159 14.56 4.21 -12.55
N SER A 160 15.10 4.36 -13.76
CA SER A 160 15.55 3.22 -14.57
C SER A 160 16.79 2.54 -13.99
N HIS A 161 17.59 3.28 -13.21
CA HIS A 161 18.70 2.71 -12.46
C HIS A 161 18.30 1.93 -11.21
N LEU A 162 17.05 2.05 -10.72
CA LEU A 162 16.63 1.32 -9.51
C LEU A 162 16.84 -0.20 -9.66
N VAL A 163 16.55 -0.74 -10.83
CA VAL A 163 16.68 -2.18 -11.08
C VAL A 163 18.14 -2.62 -11.11
N SER A 164 18.98 -1.90 -11.86
CA SER A 164 20.40 -2.22 -11.96
C SER A 164 21.11 -2.07 -10.62
N GLU A 165 20.76 -1.04 -9.83
CA GLU A 165 21.24 -0.88 -8.47
C GLU A 165 20.76 -2.00 -7.55
N THR A 166 19.51 -2.44 -7.69
CA THR A 166 18.95 -3.55 -6.88
C THR A 166 19.71 -4.85 -7.14
N ILE A 167 20.07 -5.14 -8.39
CA ILE A 167 20.86 -6.31 -8.75
C ILE A 167 22.26 -6.25 -8.12
N GLN A 168 22.88 -5.07 -8.06
CA GLN A 168 24.24 -4.91 -7.57
C GLN A 168 24.33 -4.80 -6.03
N LYS A 169 23.39 -4.09 -5.41
CA LYS A 169 23.43 -3.69 -3.99
C LYS A 169 22.42 -4.43 -3.12
N GLY A 170 21.52 -5.21 -3.72
CA GLY A 170 20.36 -5.80 -3.07
C GLY A 170 19.17 -4.83 -3.00
N PRO A 171 18.07 -5.21 -2.34
CA PRO A 171 16.84 -4.40 -2.28
C PRO A 171 17.07 -2.97 -1.75
N PRO A 172 16.43 -1.94 -2.33
CA PRO A 172 16.52 -0.55 -1.88
C PRO A 172 16.26 -0.33 -0.40
N ILE A 173 15.42 -1.15 0.23
CA ILE A 173 15.15 -1.06 1.66
C ILE A 173 16.41 -1.25 2.53
N CYS A 174 17.42 -1.96 2.03
CA CYS A 174 18.67 -2.23 2.76
C CYS A 174 19.62 -1.03 2.80
N TYR A 175 19.53 -0.12 1.82
CA TYR A 175 20.41 1.06 1.72
C TYR A 175 19.65 2.39 1.69
N ALA A 176 18.33 2.36 1.76
CA ALA A 176 17.50 3.55 1.86
C ALA A 176 17.77 4.29 3.18
N GLN A 177 17.72 5.62 3.12
CA GLN A 177 18.06 6.49 4.25
C GLN A 177 16.94 6.60 5.31
N TRP A 178 15.88 5.79 5.25
CA TRP A 178 14.75 5.85 6.19
C TRP A 178 15.17 5.67 7.65
N THR A 179 15.99 4.66 7.92
CA THR A 179 16.47 4.38 9.28
C THR A 179 17.38 5.48 9.79
N MET A 180 18.20 6.07 8.92
CA MET A 180 19.06 7.21 9.26
C MET A 180 18.24 8.46 9.59
N GLU A 181 17.27 8.83 8.74
CA GLU A 181 16.37 9.97 8.97
C GLU A 181 15.53 9.79 10.25
N HIS A 182 15.05 8.57 10.51
CA HIS A 182 14.35 8.27 11.75
C HIS A 182 15.26 8.46 12.97
N THR A 183 16.51 7.99 12.88
CA THR A 183 17.52 8.14 13.93
C THR A 183 17.84 9.61 14.16
N ILE A 184 18.00 10.41 13.09
CA ILE A 184 18.20 11.86 13.18
C ILE A 184 17.02 12.53 13.90
N GLY A 185 15.78 12.21 13.51
CA GLY A 185 14.60 12.78 14.15
C GLY A 185 14.44 12.37 15.61
N ASN A 186 14.82 11.13 15.95
CA ASN A 186 14.80 10.59 17.30
C ASN A 186 15.87 11.26 18.19
N LEU A 187 17.11 11.41 17.69
CA LEU A 187 18.16 12.17 18.37
C LEU A 187 17.80 13.64 18.53
N GLY A 188 17.17 14.25 17.51
CA GLY A 188 16.71 15.63 17.57
C GLY A 188 15.70 15.92 18.68
N GLN A 189 14.90 14.92 19.09
CA GLN A 189 13.97 15.04 20.23
C GLN A 189 14.68 15.06 21.59
N GLU A 190 15.90 14.53 21.66
CA GLU A 190 16.70 14.48 22.90
C GLU A 190 17.54 15.75 23.10
N ILE A 191 17.71 16.56 22.05
CA ILE A 191 18.43 17.83 22.14
C ILE A 191 17.58 18.81 22.95
N CYS A 192 17.99 19.02 24.21
CA CYS A 192 17.31 19.90 25.15
C CYS A 192 18.03 21.25 25.33
N GLN A 193 19.25 21.40 24.81
CA GLN A 193 20.05 22.63 24.93
C GLN A 193 20.22 23.37 23.58
N PRO A 194 19.40 24.40 23.29
CA PRO A 194 19.45 25.11 22.01
C PRO A 194 20.72 25.97 21.83
N SER A 195 21.42 26.33 22.91
CA SER A 195 22.63 27.16 22.85
C SER A 195 23.91 26.38 22.49
N GLN A 196 23.95 25.07 22.75
CA GLN A 196 25.10 24.20 22.44
C GLN A 196 24.62 22.81 21.96
N PRO A 197 23.88 22.75 20.84
CA PRO A 197 23.21 21.53 20.40
C PRO A 197 24.17 20.37 20.13
N TYR A 198 25.33 20.63 19.53
CA TYR A 198 26.32 19.59 19.22
C TYR A 198 26.98 18.98 20.46
N ALA A 199 27.22 19.80 21.50
CA ALA A 199 27.79 19.32 22.74
C ALA A 199 26.77 18.46 23.51
N ASN A 200 25.50 18.89 23.56
CA ASN A 200 24.42 18.11 24.15
C ASN A 200 24.19 16.80 23.39
N LEU A 201 24.10 16.84 22.05
CA LEU A 201 23.98 15.64 21.22
C LEU A 201 25.12 14.64 21.45
N SER A 202 26.35 15.14 21.62
CA SER A 202 27.51 14.29 21.95
C SER A 202 27.32 13.59 23.30
N GLN A 203 26.79 14.28 24.31
CA GLN A 203 26.50 13.67 25.62
C GLN A 203 25.35 12.64 25.54
N GLU A 204 24.28 12.93 24.80
CA GLU A 204 23.19 11.97 24.56
C GLU A 204 23.71 10.71 23.86
N GLY A 205 24.59 10.87 22.86
CA GLY A 205 25.26 9.76 22.21
C GLY A 205 26.07 8.90 23.18
N VAL A 206 26.87 9.52 24.07
CA VAL A 206 27.60 8.81 25.13
C VAL A 206 26.64 8.09 26.08
N GLN A 207 25.53 8.71 26.46
CA GLN A 207 24.53 8.12 27.34
C GLN A 207 23.87 6.89 26.70
N ARG A 208 23.46 6.97 25.43
CA ARG A 208 22.95 5.81 24.67
C ARG A 208 23.96 4.68 24.60
N CYS A 209 25.23 4.99 24.30
CA CYS A 209 26.30 3.98 24.27
C CYS A 209 26.47 3.30 25.63
N ARG A 210 26.39 4.05 26.74
CA ARG A 210 26.46 3.48 28.09
C ARG A 210 25.27 2.57 28.39
N VAL A 211 24.05 2.99 28.05
CA VAL A 211 22.84 2.17 28.20
C VAL A 211 22.96 0.90 27.37
N ASN A 212 23.30 1.01 26.08
CA ASN A 212 23.47 -0.15 25.20
C ASN A 212 24.59 -1.09 25.67
N THR A 213 25.68 -0.56 26.22
CA THR A 213 26.75 -1.38 26.81
C THR A 213 26.25 -2.13 28.04
N LEU A 214 25.46 -1.48 28.91
CA LEU A 214 24.84 -2.13 30.06
C LEU A 214 23.85 -3.22 29.64
N LEU A 215 22.95 -2.94 28.70
CA LEU A 215 21.99 -3.93 28.17
C LEU A 215 22.70 -5.09 27.48
N SER A 216 23.80 -4.83 26.76
CA SER A 216 24.60 -5.88 26.13
C SER A 216 25.39 -6.74 27.14
N ALA A 217 25.84 -6.16 28.25
CA ALA A 217 26.58 -6.86 29.29
C ALA A 217 25.65 -7.59 30.28
N MET A 218 24.44 -7.06 30.48
CA MET A 218 23.40 -7.57 31.38
C MET A 218 22.04 -7.60 30.66
N PRO A 219 21.82 -8.59 29.77
CA PRO A 219 20.58 -8.69 29.00
C PRO A 219 19.31 -8.76 29.86
N GLU A 220 19.41 -9.20 31.11
CA GLU A 220 18.32 -9.21 32.09
C GLU A 220 17.76 -7.83 32.46
N LEU A 221 18.49 -6.74 32.16
CA LEU A 221 17.99 -5.38 32.31
C LEU A 221 17.12 -4.93 31.12
N ASP A 222 17.24 -5.61 29.97
CA ASP A 222 16.41 -5.40 28.79
C ASP A 222 15.15 -6.27 28.85
N ASP A 223 14.44 -6.21 29.98
CA ASP A 223 13.16 -6.92 30.14
C ASP A 223 12.11 -6.19 29.27
N PRO A 224 11.68 -6.74 28.10
CA PRO A 224 10.56 -6.16 27.38
C PRO A 224 9.32 -6.20 28.29
N PRO A 225 8.31 -5.33 28.05
CA PRO A 225 7.05 -5.41 28.78
C PRO A 225 6.53 -6.85 28.76
N LYS A 226 6.39 -7.45 29.95
CA LYS A 226 6.12 -8.87 30.14
C LYS A 226 4.89 -9.35 29.35
N GLY A 227 5.15 -10.20 28.36
CA GLY A 227 4.15 -11.03 27.69
C GLY A 227 3.07 -10.29 26.91
N LEU A 228 2.17 -11.06 26.31
CA LEU A 228 1.00 -10.51 25.62
C LEU A 228 0.10 -9.75 26.59
N PRO A 229 -0.58 -8.67 26.15
CA PRO A 229 -1.48 -7.93 27.02
C PRO A 229 -2.54 -8.86 27.62
N PRO A 230 -2.91 -8.71 28.90
CA PRO A 230 -3.81 -9.65 29.57
C PRO A 230 -5.09 -9.91 28.79
N GLY A 231 -5.39 -11.19 28.55
CA GLY A 231 -6.55 -11.62 27.78
C GLY A 231 -6.39 -11.51 26.27
N ALA A 232 -5.18 -11.30 25.76
CA ALA A 232 -4.83 -11.67 24.39
C ALA A 232 -4.61 -13.19 24.29
N VAL A 233 -4.79 -13.74 23.10
CA VAL A 233 -4.60 -15.16 22.81
C VAL A 233 -3.61 -15.26 21.65
N ASP A 234 -2.50 -15.94 21.90
CA ASP A 234 -1.52 -16.30 20.88
C ASP A 234 -2.07 -17.43 20.02
N LEU A 235 -2.05 -17.25 18.70
CA LEU A 235 -2.50 -18.23 17.73
C LEU A 235 -1.33 -18.90 16.99
N GLY A 236 -0.09 -18.56 17.37
CA GLY A 236 1.13 -18.96 16.68
C GLY A 236 1.39 -18.14 15.41
N ASP A 237 2.56 -18.35 14.81
CA ASP A 237 3.00 -17.73 13.55
C ASP A 237 2.98 -16.18 13.53
N GLY A 238 2.98 -15.55 14.72
CA GLY A 238 2.88 -14.09 14.86
C GLY A 238 1.45 -13.54 14.84
N TYR A 239 0.42 -14.39 14.81
CA TYR A 239 -0.98 -13.99 14.88
C TYR A 239 -1.48 -13.96 16.33
N ILE A 240 -2.01 -12.83 16.78
CA ILE A 240 -2.49 -12.68 18.16
C ILE A 240 -3.87 -12.01 18.18
N LEU A 241 -4.85 -12.66 18.80
CA LEU A 241 -6.14 -12.05 19.12
C LEU A 241 -5.98 -11.12 20.32
N LEU A 242 -6.38 -9.85 20.19
CA LEU A 242 -6.21 -8.84 21.24
C LEU A 242 -7.49 -8.67 22.07
N ARG A 243 -7.32 -8.50 23.40
CA ARG A 243 -8.35 -8.56 24.47
C ARG A 243 -9.76 -8.03 24.15
N LYS A 244 -9.94 -7.05 23.26
CA LYS A 244 -11.25 -6.44 22.99
C LYS A 244 -12.20 -7.48 22.38
N GLN A 245 -12.93 -8.19 23.23
CA GLN A 245 -13.83 -9.29 22.88
C GLN A 245 -15.17 -9.18 23.62
N ASP A 246 -16.14 -10.02 23.26
CA ASP A 246 -17.39 -10.17 24.00
C ASP A 246 -17.16 -10.74 25.40
N ARG A 247 -17.93 -10.25 26.37
CA ARG A 247 -17.88 -10.74 27.75
C ARG A 247 -18.50 -12.13 27.89
N TYR A 248 -19.55 -12.40 27.11
CA TYR A 248 -20.35 -13.61 27.18
C TYR A 248 -20.39 -14.31 25.81
N LEU A 249 -20.63 -15.62 25.85
CA LEU A 249 -20.91 -16.41 24.66
C LEU A 249 -22.27 -16.01 24.08
N LEU A 250 -22.36 -15.95 22.75
CA LEU A 250 -23.55 -15.54 22.01
C LEU A 250 -23.82 -16.56 20.90
N PHE A 251 -25.10 -16.84 20.62
CA PHE A 251 -25.46 -17.50 19.37
C PHE A 251 -25.29 -16.52 18.21
N PRO A 252 -24.70 -16.95 17.07
CA PRO A 252 -24.75 -16.14 15.86
C PRO A 252 -26.20 -15.81 15.53
N ALA A 253 -26.46 -14.55 15.17
CA ALA A 253 -27.80 -14.14 14.75
C ALA A 253 -28.21 -14.91 13.48
N VAL A 254 -29.48 -15.31 13.39
CA VAL A 254 -30.03 -15.98 12.21
C VAL A 254 -29.85 -15.07 10.98
N GLY A 255 -29.33 -15.65 9.90
CA GLY A 255 -29.02 -14.96 8.64
C GLY A 255 -27.71 -15.45 8.02
N ASP A 256 -27.23 -14.73 7.01
CA ASP A 256 -26.09 -15.11 6.16
C ASP A 256 -24.82 -15.49 6.92
N VAL A 257 -24.59 -14.88 8.09
CA VAL A 257 -23.43 -15.18 8.96
C VAL A 257 -23.55 -16.58 9.56
N ALA A 258 -24.73 -16.95 10.06
CA ALA A 258 -24.96 -18.27 10.66
C ALA A 258 -24.86 -19.36 9.59
N GLU A 259 -25.39 -19.11 8.39
CA GLU A 259 -25.26 -20.00 7.24
C GLU A 259 -23.79 -20.18 6.84
N ALA A 260 -23.02 -19.09 6.71
CA ALA A 260 -21.60 -19.17 6.38
C ALA A 260 -20.78 -19.95 7.43
N ILE A 261 -21.08 -19.78 8.72
CA ILE A 261 -20.44 -20.57 9.80
C ILE A 261 -20.84 -22.04 9.69
N GLN A 262 -22.11 -22.32 9.41
CA GLN A 262 -22.60 -23.69 9.25
C GLN A 262 -21.94 -24.40 8.06
N ASP A 263 -21.82 -23.72 6.93
CA ASP A 263 -21.15 -24.22 5.73
C ASP A 263 -19.66 -24.49 6.00
N PHE A 264 -19.00 -23.62 6.76
CA PHE A 264 -17.60 -23.80 7.17
C PHE A 264 -17.41 -25.01 8.09
N LEU A 265 -18.32 -25.24 9.05
CA LEU A 265 -18.26 -26.38 9.96
C LEU A 265 -18.63 -27.71 9.28
N GLY A 266 -19.37 -27.66 8.18
CA GLY A 266 -19.89 -28.83 7.46
C GLY A 266 -21.32 -29.19 7.84
N HIS A 267 -22.00 -29.91 6.94
CA HIS A 267 -23.39 -30.29 7.11
C HIS A 267 -23.60 -31.22 8.33
N GLY A 268 -24.63 -30.93 9.13
CA GLY A 268 -25.03 -31.76 10.27
C GLY A 268 -24.43 -31.37 11.62
N ARG A 269 -23.48 -30.42 11.67
CA ARG A 269 -22.94 -29.88 12.94
C ARG A 269 -23.87 -28.84 13.55
N ILE A 270 -23.93 -28.77 14.88
CA ILE A 270 -24.73 -27.76 15.59
C ILE A 270 -23.94 -26.45 15.60
N LEU A 271 -24.61 -25.34 15.27
CA LEU A 271 -24.02 -24.01 15.32
C LEU A 271 -23.57 -23.67 16.77
N PRO A 272 -22.27 -23.46 17.01
CA PRO A 272 -21.76 -23.25 18.37
C PRO A 272 -22.05 -21.83 18.85
N CYS A 273 -22.09 -21.65 20.17
CA CYS A 273 -21.99 -20.32 20.77
C CYS A 273 -20.60 -19.75 20.52
N ILE A 274 -20.54 -18.50 20.10
CA ILE A 274 -19.30 -17.81 19.74
C ILE A 274 -18.99 -16.65 20.68
N LYS A 275 -17.70 -16.28 20.76
CA LYS A 275 -17.25 -14.98 21.28
C LYS A 275 -16.64 -14.19 20.15
N ARG A 276 -17.11 -12.96 19.95
CA ARG A 276 -16.53 -12.07 18.94
C ARG A 276 -15.33 -11.36 19.52
N TRP A 277 -14.27 -11.30 18.73
CA TRP A 277 -13.06 -10.56 18.97
C TRP A 277 -12.99 -9.41 17.97
N ALA A 278 -12.52 -8.27 18.45
CA ALA A 278 -12.56 -7.04 17.69
C ALA A 278 -11.27 -6.73 16.94
N ARG A 279 -10.16 -7.41 17.29
CA ARG A 279 -8.81 -7.06 16.87
C ARG A 279 -7.93 -8.29 16.75
N LEU A 280 -7.19 -8.35 15.65
CA LEU A 280 -6.18 -9.34 15.35
C LEU A 280 -4.87 -8.62 15.03
N LEU A 281 -3.79 -8.95 15.72
CA LEU A 281 -2.43 -8.56 15.34
C LEU A 281 -1.93 -9.57 14.30
N LEU A 282 -1.41 -9.05 13.19
CA LEU A 282 -0.84 -9.81 12.09
C LEU A 282 0.69 -9.92 12.25
N PRO A 283 1.35 -10.90 11.59
CA PRO A 283 2.80 -11.09 11.70
C PRO A 283 3.63 -9.89 11.23
N ASN A 284 3.08 -9.09 10.32
CA ASN A 284 3.68 -7.85 9.83
C ASN A 284 3.53 -6.65 10.80
N GLY A 285 3.00 -6.88 12.01
CA GLY A 285 2.78 -5.87 13.04
C GLY A 285 1.53 -5.00 12.84
N GLN A 286 0.77 -5.17 11.76
CA GLN A 286 -0.50 -4.48 11.58
C GLN A 286 -1.57 -5.05 12.51
N VAL A 287 -2.48 -4.19 13.00
CA VAL A 287 -3.66 -4.62 13.75
C VAL A 287 -4.88 -4.49 12.84
N ALA A 288 -5.45 -5.62 12.44
CA ALA A 288 -6.74 -5.68 11.78
C ALA A 288 -7.85 -5.53 12.82
N CYS A 289 -8.74 -4.57 12.63
CA CYS A 289 -9.91 -4.38 13.47
C CYS A 289 -11.17 -5.02 12.83
N SER A 290 -12.30 -4.89 13.51
CA SER A 290 -13.58 -5.43 13.06
C SER A 290 -14.61 -4.33 12.87
N ALA A 291 -15.50 -4.51 11.90
CA ALA A 291 -16.65 -3.65 11.69
C ALA A 291 -17.49 -3.55 12.97
N TRP A 292 -17.67 -4.66 13.71
CA TRP A 292 -18.44 -4.69 14.96
C TRP A 292 -18.05 -3.60 15.98
N ARG A 293 -16.77 -3.22 16.05
CA ARG A 293 -16.32 -2.14 16.97
C ARG A 293 -15.97 -0.84 16.27
N GLU A 294 -15.53 -0.87 15.03
CA GLU A 294 -15.21 0.37 14.29
C GLU A 294 -16.46 1.15 13.90
N THR A 295 -17.57 0.49 13.52
CA THR A 295 -18.81 1.19 13.10
C THR A 295 -19.55 1.91 14.24
N LEU A 296 -19.20 1.63 15.50
CA LEU A 296 -19.76 2.33 16.65
C LEU A 296 -19.22 3.75 16.81
N LYS A 297 -18.21 4.13 16.02
CA LYS A 297 -17.59 5.45 16.01
C LYS A 297 -17.86 6.12 14.67
N SER A 298 -17.87 7.45 14.65
CA SER A 298 -17.92 8.16 13.36
C SER A 298 -16.65 7.88 12.55
N LEU A 299 -16.77 8.02 11.23
CA LEU A 299 -15.66 7.87 10.29
C LEU A 299 -14.50 8.83 10.61
N GLU A 300 -14.83 10.06 11.03
CA GLU A 300 -13.85 11.09 11.42
C GLU A 300 -13.04 10.70 12.66
N GLN A 301 -13.65 9.97 13.60
CA GLN A 301 -13.04 9.51 14.84
C GLN A 301 -12.29 8.18 14.70
N THR A 302 -12.29 7.58 13.51
CA THR A 302 -11.75 6.25 13.26
C THR A 302 -10.75 6.28 12.11
N ARG A 303 -9.75 5.41 12.19
CA ARG A 303 -8.90 5.07 11.04
C ARG A 303 -9.20 3.64 10.69
N MET A 304 -9.94 3.46 9.59
CA MET A 304 -10.51 2.18 9.23
C MET A 304 -9.40 1.14 9.06
N SER A 305 -9.45 0.08 9.85
CA SER A 305 -8.47 -1.02 9.81
C SER A 305 -9.13 -2.39 9.72
N ARG A 306 -10.41 -2.41 9.35
CA ARG A 306 -11.25 -3.60 9.17
C ARG A 306 -11.18 -4.24 7.77
N ASN A 307 -10.57 -3.59 6.78
CA ASN A 307 -10.42 -4.19 5.45
C ASN A 307 -9.10 -4.95 5.37
N VAL A 308 -9.14 -6.17 4.86
CA VAL A 308 -7.98 -7.07 4.82
C VAL A 308 -7.76 -7.68 3.45
N LYS A 309 -6.49 -7.93 3.13
CA LYS A 309 -6.04 -8.81 2.05
C LYS A 309 -5.80 -10.20 2.63
N PHE A 310 -6.33 -11.21 1.98
CA PHE A 310 -6.17 -12.61 2.39
C PHE A 310 -6.06 -13.53 1.17
N LYS A 311 -5.49 -14.73 1.38
CA LYS A 311 -5.37 -15.74 0.34
C LYS A 311 -6.53 -16.73 0.43
N HIS A 312 -7.33 -16.83 -0.63
CA HIS A 312 -8.44 -17.78 -0.71
C HIS A 312 -8.33 -18.60 -2.00
N LYS A 313 -8.29 -19.93 -1.87
CA LYS A 313 -8.13 -20.88 -3.00
C LYS A 313 -6.96 -20.51 -3.93
N GLY A 314 -5.84 -20.08 -3.35
CA GLY A 314 -4.64 -19.70 -4.10
C GLY A 314 -4.61 -18.27 -4.65
N GLN A 315 -5.71 -17.53 -4.60
CA GLN A 315 -5.81 -16.15 -5.11
C GLN A 315 -5.88 -15.13 -3.98
N TYR A 316 -5.38 -13.91 -4.22
CA TYR A 316 -5.59 -12.79 -3.30
C TYR A 316 -7.03 -12.27 -3.42
N ARG A 317 -7.66 -12.03 -2.28
CA ARG A 317 -9.01 -11.47 -2.17
C ARG A 317 -9.03 -10.36 -1.12
N PHE A 318 -10.03 -9.50 -1.21
CA PHE A 318 -10.26 -8.42 -0.27
C PHE A 318 -11.59 -8.61 0.44
N GLY A 319 -11.64 -8.17 1.70
CA GLY A 319 -12.83 -8.30 2.51
C GLY A 319 -12.84 -7.37 3.70
N GLU A 320 -14.05 -7.02 4.14
CA GLU A 320 -14.30 -6.30 5.37
C GLU A 320 -14.53 -7.30 6.51
N VAL A 321 -13.66 -7.30 7.51
CA VAL A 321 -13.80 -8.14 8.70
C VAL A 321 -14.98 -7.65 9.53
N LEU A 322 -16.01 -8.48 9.68
CA LEU A 322 -17.13 -8.21 10.57
C LEU A 322 -16.75 -8.41 12.03
N TYR A 323 -16.08 -9.52 12.32
CA TYR A 323 -15.45 -9.85 13.60
C TYR A 323 -14.58 -11.11 13.47
N PHE A 324 -13.73 -11.36 14.47
CA PHE A 324 -12.98 -12.61 14.61
C PHE A 324 -13.64 -13.51 15.65
N THR A 325 -13.51 -14.82 15.53
CA THR A 325 -14.00 -15.76 16.54
C THR A 325 -13.22 -17.07 16.55
N ARG A 326 -13.40 -17.86 17.60
CA ARG A 326 -12.83 -19.20 17.73
C ARG A 326 -13.99 -20.18 17.71
N LEU A 327 -14.02 -21.08 16.73
CA LEU A 327 -15.04 -22.11 16.59
C LEU A 327 -14.49 -23.42 17.14
N ALA A 328 -15.25 -24.11 18.00
CA ALA A 328 -14.89 -25.45 18.44
C ALA A 328 -15.21 -26.45 17.31
N VAL A 329 -14.21 -27.21 16.90
CA VAL A 329 -14.26 -28.20 15.82
C VAL A 329 -13.75 -29.52 16.39
N GLU A 330 -14.43 -30.63 16.09
CA GLU A 330 -13.93 -31.96 16.46
C GLU A 330 -12.62 -32.25 15.69
N ALA A 331 -11.61 -32.75 16.38
CA ALA A 331 -10.36 -33.19 15.75
C ALA A 331 -10.60 -34.39 14.81
N ASP A 332 -9.80 -34.50 13.75
CA ASP A 332 -9.80 -35.66 12.87
C ASP A 332 -9.50 -36.94 13.67
N ALA A 333 -10.12 -38.05 13.24
CA ALA A 333 -10.33 -39.32 13.96
C ALA A 333 -9.08 -40.09 14.46
N ASP A 334 -7.88 -39.52 14.34
CA ASP A 334 -6.61 -40.17 14.70
C ASP A 334 -6.07 -39.76 16.08
N HIS A 335 -6.68 -38.80 16.78
CA HIS A 335 -6.30 -38.40 18.15
C HIS A 335 -7.55 -38.33 19.05
N ASP A 336 -7.52 -39.00 20.21
CA ASP A 336 -8.56 -39.02 21.25
C ASP A 336 -9.25 -37.66 21.44
N ASP A 337 -10.59 -37.62 21.41
CA ASP A 337 -11.57 -36.66 22.00
C ASP A 337 -11.17 -35.19 22.31
N ASP A 338 -10.16 -34.64 21.65
CA ASP A 338 -9.65 -33.29 21.89
C ASP A 338 -10.34 -32.30 20.94
N TRP A 339 -11.16 -31.42 21.52
CA TRP A 339 -11.75 -30.29 20.80
C TRP A 339 -10.65 -29.32 20.36
N GLN A 340 -10.54 -29.07 19.05
CA GLN A 340 -9.64 -28.07 18.51
C GLN A 340 -10.42 -26.77 18.21
N PHE A 341 -9.76 -25.63 18.40
CA PHE A 341 -10.34 -24.35 18.02
C PHE A 341 -9.86 -23.97 16.61
N ALA A 342 -10.81 -23.81 15.69
CA ALA A 342 -10.56 -23.13 14.43
C ALA A 342 -10.68 -21.62 14.66
N ASP A 343 -9.57 -20.92 14.45
CA ASP A 343 -9.48 -19.47 14.58
C ASP A 343 -9.83 -18.80 13.26
N VAL A 344 -10.98 -18.12 13.23
CA VAL A 344 -11.57 -17.64 11.98
C VAL A 344 -11.92 -16.15 12.02
N ALA A 345 -11.91 -15.54 10.85
CA ALA A 345 -12.48 -14.24 10.57
C ALA A 345 -13.80 -14.42 9.81
N VAL A 346 -14.84 -13.73 10.27
CA VAL A 346 -16.08 -13.57 9.50
C VAL A 346 -15.93 -12.34 8.63
N ILE A 347 -15.89 -12.53 7.32
CA ILE A 347 -15.52 -11.50 6.35
C ILE A 347 -16.67 -11.29 5.37
N ARG A 348 -17.05 -10.03 5.17
CA ARG A 348 -17.88 -9.62 4.04
C ARG A 348 -16.98 -9.35 2.83
N MET A 349 -17.29 -9.95 1.70
CA MET A 349 -16.41 -9.97 0.54
C MET A 349 -16.48 -8.67 -0.27
N TYR A 350 -15.37 -8.28 -0.88
CA TYR A 350 -15.40 -7.44 -2.07
C TYR A 350 -15.38 -8.33 -3.33
N SER A 351 -15.87 -7.79 -4.45
CA SER A 351 -15.75 -8.44 -5.75
C SER A 351 -14.29 -8.62 -6.17
N LEU A 352 -14.07 -9.35 -7.27
CA LEU A 352 -12.83 -9.20 -8.00
C LEU A 352 -12.67 -7.76 -8.51
N PRO A 353 -11.43 -7.27 -8.66
CA PRO A 353 -11.18 -6.02 -9.36
C PRO A 353 -11.77 -6.03 -10.77
N ASP A 354 -12.06 -4.84 -11.31
CA ASP A 354 -12.39 -4.70 -12.73
C ASP A 354 -11.17 -5.00 -13.60
N ASP A 355 -11.22 -6.08 -14.39
CA ASP A 355 -10.06 -6.59 -15.14
C ASP A 355 -9.60 -5.63 -16.25
N ASP A 356 -10.50 -4.84 -16.84
CA ASP A 356 -10.17 -3.89 -17.90
C ASP A 356 -9.47 -2.67 -17.31
N LEU A 357 -10.00 -2.09 -16.23
CA LEU A 357 -9.37 -0.98 -15.53
C LEU A 357 -8.02 -1.40 -14.94
N LEU A 358 -7.92 -2.63 -14.41
CA LEU A 358 -6.69 -3.15 -13.87
C LEU A 358 -5.61 -3.28 -14.95
N ARG A 359 -5.95 -3.81 -16.14
CA ARG A 359 -5.02 -3.87 -17.28
C ARG A 359 -4.64 -2.49 -17.79
N LEU A 360 -5.60 -1.59 -17.96
CA LEU A 360 -5.36 -0.23 -18.43
C LEU A 360 -4.42 0.54 -17.48
N SER A 361 -4.55 0.29 -16.17
CA SER A 361 -3.71 0.90 -15.12
C SER A 361 -2.42 0.12 -14.83
N SER A 362 -2.00 -0.82 -15.68
CA SER A 362 -0.80 -1.64 -15.43
C SER A 362 -0.78 -2.27 -14.03
N HIS A 363 -1.93 -2.76 -13.57
CA HIS A 363 -2.16 -3.36 -12.24
C HIS A 363 -2.17 -2.40 -11.05
N THR A 364 -2.26 -1.10 -11.29
CA THR A 364 -2.24 -0.09 -10.22
C THR A 364 -3.59 0.09 -9.54
N VAL A 365 -4.68 0.19 -10.31
CA VAL A 365 -6.01 0.57 -9.79
C VAL A 365 -6.90 -0.65 -9.69
N ALA A 366 -6.82 -1.34 -8.55
CA ALA A 366 -7.70 -2.44 -8.20
C ALA A 366 -9.04 -1.92 -7.66
N SER A 367 -10.03 -1.72 -8.55
CA SER A 367 -11.37 -1.26 -8.17
C SER A 367 -12.36 -2.40 -8.03
N CYS A 368 -13.00 -2.54 -6.87
CA CYS A 368 -13.94 -3.60 -6.51
C CYS A 368 -15.32 -3.04 -6.09
N THR A 369 -16.38 -3.84 -6.16
CA THR A 369 -17.66 -3.57 -5.50
C THR A 369 -17.73 -4.27 -4.14
N HIS A 370 -18.53 -3.74 -3.22
CA HIS A 370 -18.81 -4.38 -1.93
C HIS A 370 -19.94 -5.40 -2.11
N LEU A 371 -19.74 -6.64 -1.68
CA LEU A 371 -20.71 -7.71 -1.83
C LEU A 371 -21.41 -7.99 -0.51
N ASP A 372 -22.64 -8.48 -0.56
CA ASP A 372 -23.33 -8.97 0.65
C ASP A 372 -22.90 -10.41 1.03
N THR A 373 -22.09 -11.06 0.18
CA THR A 373 -21.57 -12.40 0.44
C THR A 373 -20.64 -12.43 1.65
N ILE A 374 -20.91 -13.37 2.56
CA ILE A 374 -20.12 -13.61 3.77
C ILE A 374 -19.29 -14.87 3.58
N SER A 375 -18.03 -14.82 3.99
CA SER A 375 -17.10 -15.94 3.95
C SER A 375 -16.42 -16.10 5.30
N ILE A 376 -16.16 -17.35 5.67
CA ILE A 376 -15.37 -17.71 6.85
C ILE A 376 -13.96 -18.06 6.37
N VAL A 377 -12.99 -17.36 6.93
CA VAL A 377 -11.59 -17.45 6.51
C VAL A 377 -10.75 -17.73 7.74
N ASP A 378 -9.83 -18.69 7.65
CA ASP A 378 -8.83 -18.90 8.70
C ASP A 378 -8.02 -17.61 8.89
N VAL A 379 -7.86 -17.17 10.14
CA VAL A 379 -7.12 -15.92 10.43
C VAL A 379 -5.69 -15.93 9.87
N LYS A 380 -5.05 -17.10 9.75
CA LYS A 380 -3.71 -17.26 9.18
C LYS A 380 -3.67 -17.06 7.66
N GLN A 381 -4.83 -17.04 6.98
CA GLN A 381 -4.90 -16.66 5.57
C GLN A 381 -4.88 -15.14 5.39
N ILE A 382 -5.06 -14.35 6.45
CA ILE A 382 -5.00 -12.89 6.41
C ILE A 382 -3.54 -12.44 6.36
N ILE A 383 -3.22 -11.64 5.35
CA ILE A 383 -1.84 -11.23 5.04
C ILE A 383 -1.57 -9.81 5.52
N SER A 384 -2.48 -8.90 5.23
CA SER A 384 -2.30 -7.48 5.57
C SER A 384 -3.64 -6.75 5.70
N VAL A 385 -3.60 -5.62 6.38
CA VAL A 385 -4.67 -4.62 6.37
C VAL A 385 -4.46 -3.71 5.16
N VAL A 386 -5.53 -3.53 4.38
CA VAL A 386 -5.57 -2.67 3.18
C VAL A 386 -6.56 -1.52 3.40
N ALA A 387 -6.39 -0.43 2.66
CA ALA A 387 -7.45 0.57 2.56
C ALA A 387 -8.38 0.21 1.40
N MET A 388 -9.68 0.39 1.61
CA MET A 388 -10.69 0.32 0.55
C MET A 388 -11.38 1.68 0.52
N VAL A 389 -11.01 2.51 -0.45
CA VAL A 389 -11.43 3.91 -0.52
C VAL A 389 -12.60 4.02 -1.52
N PRO A 390 -13.75 4.57 -1.13
CA PRO A 390 -14.88 4.72 -2.04
C PRO A 390 -14.57 5.72 -3.15
N HIS A 391 -15.00 5.39 -4.37
CA HIS A 391 -14.93 6.26 -5.54
C HIS A 391 -16.04 5.92 -6.53
N ARG A 392 -16.17 6.72 -7.60
CA ARG A 392 -17.21 6.52 -8.62
C ARG A 392 -16.61 6.68 -10.04
N PRO A 393 -15.78 5.73 -10.50
CA PRO A 393 -15.09 5.82 -11.78
C PRO A 393 -16.05 5.51 -12.93
N THR A 394 -15.77 6.05 -14.11
CA THR A 394 -16.30 5.55 -15.37
C THR A 394 -15.36 4.45 -15.85
N LEU A 395 -15.80 3.20 -15.81
CA LEU A 395 -15.00 2.05 -16.21
C LEU A 395 -14.72 2.06 -17.72
N PRO A 396 -13.71 1.29 -18.21
CA PRO A 396 -13.46 1.14 -19.65
C PRO A 396 -14.68 0.62 -20.44
N SER A 397 -15.60 -0.09 -19.77
CA SER A 397 -16.89 -0.50 -20.34
C SER A 397 -17.87 0.66 -20.61
N GLY A 398 -17.55 1.88 -20.16
CA GLY A 398 -18.40 3.07 -20.23
C GLY A 398 -19.39 3.23 -19.07
N VAL A 399 -19.42 2.28 -18.12
CA VAL A 399 -20.34 2.32 -16.98
C VAL A 399 -19.73 3.12 -15.83
N THR A 400 -20.49 4.07 -15.30
CA THR A 400 -20.14 4.83 -14.08
C THR A 400 -20.91 4.27 -12.89
N GLU A 401 -20.19 3.78 -11.88
CA GLU A 401 -20.80 3.15 -10.69
C GLU A 401 -19.97 3.37 -9.42
N ASP A 402 -20.62 3.26 -8.26
CA ASP A 402 -19.98 3.41 -6.97
C ASP A 402 -19.18 2.14 -6.63
N ARG A 403 -17.86 2.30 -6.44
CA ARG A 403 -16.91 1.22 -6.20
C ARG A 403 -15.95 1.60 -5.08
N PHE A 404 -15.01 0.71 -4.77
CA PHE A 404 -13.92 0.95 -3.84
C PHE A 404 -12.60 0.62 -4.53
N PHE A 405 -11.60 1.50 -4.48
CA PHE A 405 -10.25 1.16 -4.91
C PHE A 405 -9.40 0.74 -3.72
N MET A 406 -8.57 -0.28 -3.94
CA MET A 406 -7.68 -0.83 -2.93
C MET A 406 -6.37 -0.05 -2.88
N VAL A 407 -5.87 0.21 -1.67
CA VAL A 407 -4.53 0.77 -1.46
C VAL A 407 -3.77 -0.09 -0.44
N GLU A 408 -2.59 -0.55 -0.85
CA GLU A 408 -1.65 -1.25 0.03
C GLU A 408 -0.73 -0.28 0.74
N LYS A 409 -0.23 -0.68 1.91
CA LYS A 409 0.79 0.12 2.60
C LYS A 409 2.08 0.07 1.78
N PRO A 410 2.64 1.21 1.35
CA PRO A 410 3.93 1.22 0.69
C PRO A 410 5.02 0.56 1.55
N GLY A 411 5.88 -0.25 0.94
CA GLY A 411 6.95 -0.99 1.63
C GLY A 411 6.54 -2.33 2.24
N LEU A 412 5.29 -2.77 2.08
CA LEU A 412 4.90 -4.18 2.22
C LEU A 412 4.95 -4.88 0.87
N ASP A 413 4.96 -6.22 0.87
CA ASP A 413 4.97 -7.01 -0.36
C ASP A 413 3.70 -6.79 -1.18
N VAL A 414 3.90 -6.50 -2.46
CA VAL A 414 2.87 -6.13 -3.42
C VAL A 414 2.07 -7.37 -3.83
N SER A 415 0.76 -7.18 -4.04
CA SER A 415 -0.14 -8.27 -4.46
C SER A 415 0.00 -8.58 -5.95
N ASN A 416 0.21 -9.85 -6.29
CA ASN A 416 0.00 -10.34 -7.66
C ASN A 416 -1.50 -10.62 -7.85
N LEU A 417 -2.22 -9.74 -8.54
CA LEU A 417 -3.67 -9.84 -8.73
C LEU A 417 -4.10 -10.83 -9.83
N GLY A 418 -3.17 -11.64 -10.35
CA GLY A 418 -3.48 -12.77 -11.24
C GLY A 418 -3.70 -12.40 -12.70
N VAL A 419 -3.48 -11.13 -13.07
CA VAL A 419 -3.50 -10.68 -14.46
C VAL A 419 -2.04 -10.49 -14.91
N PRO A 420 -1.60 -11.05 -16.06
CA PRO A 420 -0.23 -10.88 -16.54
C PRO A 420 0.06 -9.43 -16.94
N TYR A 421 1.31 -8.98 -16.78
CA TYR A 421 1.80 -7.79 -17.50
C TYR A 421 1.80 -8.11 -18.99
N GLY A 422 1.07 -7.31 -19.79
CA GLY A 422 1.03 -7.48 -21.24
C GLY A 422 2.43 -7.31 -21.80
N HIS A 423 3.07 -8.43 -22.17
CA HIS A 423 4.33 -8.38 -22.89
C HIS A 423 4.02 -7.83 -24.28
N GLY A 424 4.46 -6.60 -24.55
CA GLY A 424 4.39 -6.05 -25.90
C GLY A 424 5.10 -7.00 -26.84
N ALA A 425 4.35 -7.55 -27.80
CA ALA A 425 4.93 -8.30 -28.90
C ALA A 425 5.78 -7.32 -29.71
N GLY A 426 7.10 -7.37 -29.54
CA GLY A 426 8.02 -6.85 -30.54
C GLY A 426 7.83 -7.69 -31.79
N GLU A 427 7.34 -7.05 -32.85
CA GLU A 427 7.37 -7.60 -34.19
C GLU A 427 8.85 -7.73 -34.60
N ASP A 428 9.41 -8.93 -34.52
CA ASP A 428 10.67 -9.28 -35.17
C ASP A 428 10.44 -9.26 -36.69
N ASN A 429 10.57 -8.09 -37.30
CA ASN A 429 10.77 -7.96 -38.74
C ASN A 429 12.24 -8.26 -39.04
N ASP A 430 12.55 -9.54 -39.23
CA ASP A 430 13.78 -10.00 -39.87
C ASP A 430 13.72 -9.67 -41.38
N ASP A 431 14.09 -8.43 -41.75
CA ASP A 431 14.54 -8.10 -43.10
C ASP A 431 16.08 -8.12 -43.11
N ASN A 432 16.65 -9.29 -43.41
CA ASN A 432 18.06 -9.42 -43.76
C ASN A 432 18.19 -9.71 -45.26
N ASP A 433 18.22 -8.64 -46.05
CA ASP A 433 18.75 -8.66 -47.41
C ASP A 433 20.21 -8.12 -47.43
N ILE A 434 21.13 -9.07 -47.58
CA ILE A 434 22.13 -9.15 -48.67
C ILE A 434 23.31 -8.15 -48.72
N ASP A 435 24.50 -8.78 -48.72
CA ASP A 435 25.78 -8.44 -49.35
C ASP A 435 26.63 -7.29 -48.80
N ASN A 436 27.96 -7.29 -48.88
CA ASN A 436 29.04 -8.23 -49.22
C ASN A 436 30.27 -7.31 -49.17
N GLU A 437 31.40 -7.73 -48.59
CA GLU A 437 32.75 -7.39 -49.09
C GLU A 437 33.79 -8.00 -48.15
N GLY A 438 34.37 -9.11 -48.58
CA GLY A 438 35.63 -9.59 -48.05
C GLY A 438 36.80 -8.87 -48.71
N ILE A 439 37.92 -8.77 -48.01
CA ILE A 439 39.25 -8.76 -48.62
C ILE A 439 40.19 -9.52 -47.67
N GLU A 440 40.80 -10.56 -48.25
CA GLU A 440 41.99 -11.38 -47.92
C GLU A 440 42.57 -11.44 -46.50
#